data_AF-A0A8S3FB91-F1
#
_entry.id   AF-A0A8S3FB91-F1
#
_cell.length_a   1.000
_cell.length_b   1.000
_cell.length_c   1.000
_cell.angle_alpha   90.00
_cell.angle_beta   90.00
_cell.angle_gamma   90.00
#
_symmetry.space_group_name_H-M   'P 1'
#
loop_
_entity.id
_entity.type
_entity.pdbx_description
1 polymer ?
#
loop_
_entity_poly.entity_id
_entity_poly.type
_entity_poly.pdbx_seq_one_letter_code
_entity_poly.pdbx_strand_id
1 'polypeptide(L)'
;MLTRFRSDCLQALFNHSSGSEKIRFLTIAPPSWGRKTIVDFFKCTQHQARAAVELRLTDGILAFPASLRGNQPIDVAVIEQVINYYRNDSINRPSSNRKDVVLINGTPM
;
A
#
# COMPACT_ATOMS: atom_id res chain seq x y z
N MET A 1 21.58 -0.13 -31.63
CA MET A 1 20.30 -0.84 -31.90
C MET A 1 20.04 -2.01 -30.93
N LEU A 2 20.56 -1.99 -29.69
CA LEU A 2 20.45 -3.11 -28.73
C LEU A 2 19.69 -2.77 -27.43
N THR A 3 19.35 -1.50 -27.20
CA THR A 3 18.63 -1.05 -26.00
C THR A 3 17.11 -1.20 -26.11
N ARG A 4 16.57 -1.33 -27.33
CA ARG A 4 15.10 -1.42 -27.56
C ARG A 4 14.54 -2.80 -27.23
N PHE A 5 15.25 -3.87 -27.63
CA PHE A 5 14.81 -5.27 -27.46
C PHE A 5 14.58 -5.68 -25.99
N ARG A 6 15.29 -5.09 -25.03
CA ARG A 6 15.14 -5.43 -23.59
C ARG A 6 13.96 -4.72 -22.92
N SER A 7 13.57 -3.56 -23.43
CA SER A 7 12.48 -2.75 -22.90
C SER A 7 11.12 -3.41 -23.09
N ASP A 8 10.93 -4.04 -24.25
CA ASP A 8 9.65 -4.63 -24.65
C ASP A 8 9.33 -5.89 -23.84
N CYS A 9 10.34 -6.71 -23.51
CA CYS A 9 10.18 -7.88 -22.65
C CYS A 9 9.75 -7.51 -21.22
N LEU A 10 10.28 -6.40 -20.70
CA LEU A 10 9.97 -5.93 -19.35
C LEU A 10 8.55 -5.39 -19.26
N GLN A 11 8.08 -4.68 -20.30
CA GLN A 11 6.69 -4.24 -20.41
C GLN A 11 5.73 -5.44 -20.55
N ALA A 12 6.10 -6.46 -21.34
CA ALA A 12 5.31 -7.68 -21.48
C ALA A 12 5.17 -8.41 -20.13
N LEU A 13 6.27 -8.61 -19.40
CA LEU A 13 6.24 -9.20 -18.06
C LEU A 13 5.37 -8.39 -17.10
N PHE A 14 5.53 -7.06 -17.09
CA PHE A 14 4.70 -6.17 -16.27
C PHE A 14 3.21 -6.36 -16.55
N ASN A 15 2.79 -6.46 -17.82
CA ASN A 15 1.39 -6.60 -18.19
C ASN A 15 0.75 -7.90 -17.70
N HIS A 16 1.50 -9.01 -17.73
CA HIS A 16 1.04 -10.33 -17.28
C HIS A 16 1.12 -10.55 -15.76
N SER A 17 1.67 -9.59 -15.01
CA SER A 17 1.91 -9.74 -13.57
C SER A 17 0.72 -9.31 -12.70
N SER A 18 0.70 -9.81 -11.46
CA SER A 18 -0.28 -9.42 -10.44
C SER A 18 -0.09 -7.96 -9.98
N GLY A 19 -1.07 -7.40 -9.26
CA GLY A 19 -1.05 -5.99 -8.85
C GLY A 19 0.16 -5.62 -7.98
N SER A 20 0.54 -6.48 -7.03
CA SER A 20 1.71 -6.30 -6.17
C SER A 20 3.03 -6.45 -6.94
N GLU A 21 3.10 -7.45 -7.83
CA GLU A 21 4.27 -7.65 -8.68
C GLU A 21 4.48 -6.50 -9.67
N LYS A 22 3.40 -5.92 -10.20
CA LYS A 22 3.46 -4.71 -11.03
C LYS A 22 4.18 -3.57 -10.31
N ILE A 23 3.81 -3.28 -9.06
CA ILE A 23 4.48 -2.24 -8.25
C ILE A 23 5.95 -2.59 -8.03
N ARG A 24 6.25 -3.87 -7.74
CA ARG A 24 7.61 -4.37 -7.59
C ARG A 24 8.44 -4.16 -8.86
N PHE A 25 7.92 -4.46 -10.04
CA PHE A 25 8.65 -4.26 -11.30
C PHE A 25 8.94 -2.79 -11.60
N LEU A 26 8.01 -1.89 -11.26
CA LEU A 26 8.20 -0.45 -11.46
C LEU A 26 9.38 0.12 -10.64
N THR A 27 9.78 -0.54 -9.54
CA THR A 27 10.96 -0.13 -8.75
C THR A 27 12.29 -0.27 -9.52
N ILE A 28 12.33 -1.07 -10.60
CA ILE A 28 13.52 -1.20 -11.46
C ILE A 28 13.78 0.08 -12.26
N ALA A 29 12.77 0.94 -12.44
CA ALA A 29 12.95 2.19 -13.15
C ALA A 29 14.16 2.97 -12.62
N PRO A 30 14.93 3.68 -13.47
CA PRO A 30 16.05 4.49 -13.01
C PRO A 30 15.63 5.53 -11.96
N PRO A 31 16.50 5.87 -10.99
CA PRO A 31 16.20 6.90 -9.99
C PRO A 31 16.03 8.30 -10.59
N SER A 32 16.66 8.56 -11.74
CA SER A 32 16.51 9.79 -12.50
C SER A 32 15.15 9.94 -13.18
N TRP A 33 14.33 8.87 -13.25
CA TRP A 33 13.02 8.94 -13.88
C TRP A 33 11.98 9.53 -12.94
N GLY A 34 11.31 10.58 -13.40
CA GLY A 34 10.12 11.10 -12.75
C GLY A 34 8.91 10.18 -12.91
N ARG A 35 7.90 10.37 -12.06
CA ARG A 35 6.63 9.61 -12.09
C ARG A 35 5.99 9.58 -13.48
N LYS A 36 5.98 10.71 -14.18
CA LYS A 36 5.41 10.82 -15.53
C LYS A 36 6.13 9.92 -16.55
N THR A 37 7.47 9.91 -16.52
CA THR A 37 8.27 9.04 -17.39
C THR A 37 8.00 7.56 -17.14
N ILE A 38 7.85 7.17 -15.87
CA ILE A 38 7.51 5.79 -15.48
C ILE A 38 6.14 5.41 -16.03
N VAL A 39 5.14 6.27 -15.85
CA VAL A 39 3.78 6.08 -16.36
C VAL A 39 3.76 5.95 -17.88
N ASP A 40 4.46 6.83 -18.58
CA ASP A 40 4.45 6.85 -20.04
C ASP A 40 5.15 5.61 -20.63
N PHE A 41 6.19 5.11 -19.97
CA PHE A 41 6.95 3.93 -20.39
C PHE A 41 6.21 2.62 -20.07
N PHE A 42 5.75 2.44 -18.83
CA PHE A 42 5.10 1.19 -18.38
C PHE A 42 3.59 1.15 -18.64
N LYS A 43 3.00 2.25 -19.09
CA LYS A 43 1.53 2.41 -19.23
C LYS A 43 0.77 2.08 -17.94
N CYS A 44 1.36 2.40 -16.79
CA CYS A 44 0.78 2.17 -15.47
C CYS A 44 -0.01 3.40 -14.96
N THR A 45 -0.72 3.26 -13.85
CA THR A 45 -1.38 4.42 -13.24
C THR A 45 -0.40 5.32 -12.49
N GLN A 46 -0.74 6.60 -12.30
CA GLN A 46 0.03 7.53 -11.47
C GLN A 46 0.18 7.02 -10.03
N HIS A 47 -0.84 6.35 -9.52
CA HIS A 47 -0.82 5.71 -8.20
C HIS A 47 0.27 4.64 -8.12
N GLN A 48 0.33 3.72 -9.08
CA GLN A 48 1.35 2.66 -9.12
C GLN A 48 2.76 3.23 -9.23
N ALA A 49 2.96 4.24 -10.09
CA ALA A 49 4.26 4.90 -10.22
C ALA A 49 4.70 5.61 -8.93
N ARG A 50 3.77 6.28 -8.22
CA ARG A 50 4.05 6.88 -6.92
C ARG A 50 4.44 5.81 -5.89
N ALA A 51 3.62 4.76 -5.76
CA ALA A 51 3.86 3.67 -4.82
C ALA A 51 5.21 2.99 -5.06
N ALA A 52 5.58 2.77 -6.32
CA ALA A 52 6.87 2.17 -6.67
C ALA A 52 8.07 3.07 -6.37
N VAL A 53 7.95 4.39 -6.58
CA VAL A 53 9.02 5.34 -6.23
C VAL A 53 9.23 5.37 -4.71
N GLU A 54 8.14 5.41 -3.95
CA GLU A 54 8.17 5.38 -2.49
C GLU A 54 8.77 4.06 -1.98
N LEU A 55 8.28 2.93 -2.48
CA LEU A 55 8.78 1.59 -2.15
C LEU A 55 10.27 1.43 -2.46
N ARG A 56 10.74 2.00 -3.57
CA ARG A 56 12.17 1.99 -3.93
C ARG A 56 13.01 2.80 -2.95
N LEU A 57 12.49 3.91 -2.45
CA LEU A 57 13.20 4.78 -1.49
C LEU A 57 13.25 4.15 -0.10
N THR A 58 12.19 3.44 0.31
CA THR A 58 12.10 2.81 1.63
C THR A 58 12.83 1.47 1.68
N ASP A 59 12.54 0.59 0.72
CA ASP A 59 12.87 -0.84 0.78
C ASP A 59 13.80 -1.30 -0.35
N GLY A 60 14.06 -0.43 -1.33
CA GLY A 60 15.00 -0.67 -2.42
C GLY A 60 14.38 -1.26 -3.70
N ILE A 61 15.26 -1.67 -4.61
CA ILE A 61 14.86 -2.22 -5.92
C ILE A 61 14.33 -3.65 -5.74
N LEU A 62 13.24 -3.97 -6.43
CA LEU A 62 12.53 -5.25 -6.36
C LEU A 62 12.00 -5.58 -4.95
N ALA A 63 11.78 -4.57 -4.11
CA ALA A 63 11.05 -4.75 -2.86
C ALA A 63 9.59 -5.16 -3.11
N PHE A 64 9.05 -5.97 -2.21
CA PHE A 64 7.64 -6.31 -2.27
C PHE A 64 6.83 -5.19 -1.61
N PRO A 65 5.78 -4.66 -2.27
CA PRO A 65 4.89 -3.75 -1.59
C PRO A 65 4.35 -4.46 -0.36
N ALA A 66 4.33 -3.77 0.78
CA ALA A 66 3.74 -4.30 2.00
C ALA A 66 2.34 -4.81 1.66
N SER A 67 2.18 -6.14 1.65
CA SER A 67 0.85 -6.70 1.62
C SER A 67 0.20 -6.21 2.89
N LEU A 68 -0.87 -5.42 2.79
CA LEU A 68 -1.86 -5.34 3.85
C LEU A 68 -2.39 -6.77 4.01
N ARG A 69 -1.63 -7.63 4.70
CA ARG A 69 -2.07 -8.96 5.05
C ARG A 69 -3.32 -8.70 5.86
N GLY A 70 -4.45 -9.23 5.39
CA GLY A 70 -5.72 -9.11 6.08
C GLY A 70 -5.56 -9.45 7.55
N ASN A 71 -6.36 -8.79 8.39
CA ASN A 71 -6.43 -8.99 9.83
C ASN A 71 -5.04 -9.08 10.49
N GLN A 72 -4.21 -8.06 10.36
CA GLN A 72 -3.15 -7.91 11.36
C GLN A 72 -3.82 -7.81 12.73
N PRO A 73 -3.43 -8.65 13.70
CA PRO A 73 -3.97 -8.57 15.04
C PRO A 73 -3.69 -7.16 15.56
N ILE A 74 -4.76 -6.46 15.96
CA ILE A 74 -4.66 -5.16 16.58
C ILE A 74 -3.86 -5.35 17.88
N ASP A 75 -2.91 -4.45 18.13
CA ASP A 75 -2.12 -4.47 19.36
C ASP A 75 -3.05 -4.43 20.58
N VAL A 76 -2.76 -5.27 21.57
CA VAL A 76 -3.55 -5.40 22.80
C VAL A 76 -3.61 -4.06 23.52
N ALA A 77 -2.55 -3.27 23.49
CA ALA A 77 -2.54 -1.92 24.08
C ALA A 77 -3.57 -0.98 23.41
N VAL A 78 -3.75 -1.09 22.09
CA VAL A 78 -4.75 -0.31 21.35
C VAL A 78 -6.16 -0.81 21.68
N ILE A 79 -6.35 -2.14 21.77
CA ILE A 79 -7.63 -2.73 22.20
C ILE A 79 -8.00 -2.24 23.60
N GLU A 80 -7.06 -2.24 24.55
CA GLU A 80 -7.28 -1.75 25.91
C GLU A 80 -7.61 -0.25 25.94
N GLN A 81 -6.96 0.57 25.12
CA GLN A 81 -7.30 1.99 24.99
C GLN A 81 -8.73 2.18 24.48
N VAL A 82 -9.14 1.42 23.45
CA VAL A 82 -10.51 1.45 22.92
C VAL A 82 -11.50 1.02 24.00
N ILE A 83 -11.25 -0.09 24.70
CA ILE A 83 -12.11 -0.56 25.80
C ILE A 83 -12.21 0.51 26.91
N ASN A 84 -11.10 1.13 27.31
CA ASN A 84 -11.08 2.17 28.32
C ASN A 84 -11.87 3.40 27.89
N TYR A 85 -11.80 3.77 26.61
CA TYR A 85 -12.59 4.86 26.05
C TYR A 85 -14.10 4.59 26.19
N TYR A 86 -14.57 3.40 25.80
CA TYR A 86 -16.00 3.06 25.88
C TYR A 86 -16.48 2.83 27.32
N ARG A 87 -15.60 2.39 28.24
CA ARG A 87 -15.94 2.23 29.67
C ARG A 87 -15.97 3.54 30.43
N ASN A 88 -15.25 4.56 29.98
CA ASN A 88 -15.22 5.85 30.64
C ASN A 88 -16.40 6.73 30.21
N ASP A 89 -17.49 6.68 30.97
CA ASP A 89 -18.73 7.40 30.68
C ASP A 89 -18.56 8.91 30.52
N SER A 90 -17.57 9.51 31.21
CA SER A 90 -17.27 10.94 31.11
C SER A 90 -16.70 11.36 29.75
N ILE A 91 -16.09 10.42 29.02
CA ILE A 91 -15.50 10.61 27.68
C ILE A 91 -16.43 10.05 26.60
N ASN A 92 -17.05 8.89 26.87
CA ASN A 92 -17.91 8.15 25.96
C ASN A 92 -19.26 8.85 25.69
N ARG A 93 -19.90 9.43 26.70
CA ARG A 93 -21.20 10.11 26.52
C ARG A 93 -21.14 11.35 25.63
N PRO A 94 -20.19 12.29 25.81
CA PRO A 94 -20.15 13.50 24.97
C PRO A 94 -19.78 13.22 23.51
N SER A 95 -19.24 12.04 23.19
CA SER A 95 -18.78 11.68 21.83
C SER A 95 -19.76 10.84 21.02
N SER A 96 -21.03 10.74 21.43
CA SER A 96 -22.03 9.82 20.83
C SER A 96 -22.12 9.85 19.30
N ASN A 97 -21.93 11.01 18.67
CA ASN A 97 -22.01 11.15 17.20
C ASN A 97 -20.66 11.00 16.47
N ARG A 98 -19.61 10.60 17.18
CA ARG A 98 -18.23 10.45 16.67
C ARG A 98 -17.66 9.05 16.89
N LYS A 99 -18.51 8.08 17.26
CA LYS A 99 -18.10 6.69 17.48
C LYS A 99 -18.20 5.93 16.17
N ASP A 100 -17.11 5.33 15.75
CA ASP A 100 -17.12 4.34 14.67
C ASP A 100 -17.52 2.96 15.23
N VAL A 101 -18.23 2.17 14.43
CA VAL A 101 -18.53 0.77 14.76
C VAL A 101 -17.35 -0.08 14.32
N VAL A 102 -16.62 -0.65 15.28
CA VAL A 102 -15.49 -1.53 14.99
C VAL A 102 -15.96 -2.98 15.09
N LEU A 103 -15.73 -3.76 14.02
CA LEU A 103 -15.97 -5.20 14.01
C LEU A 103 -14.74 -5.92 14.56
N ILE A 104 -14.87 -6.60 15.69
CA ILE A 104 -13.83 -7.49 16.21
C ILE A 104 -14.27 -8.93 15.90
N ASN A 105 -13.48 -9.64 15.09
CA ASN A 105 -13.79 -11.01 14.64
C ASN A 105 -15.19 -11.15 13.99
N GLY A 106 -15.66 -10.11 13.28
CA GLY A 106 -16.96 -10.11 12.61
C GLY A 106 -18.16 -9.81 13.52
N THR A 107 -17.93 -9.50 14.80
CA THR A 107 -18.98 -9.08 15.74
C THR A 107 -18.87 -7.57 15.99
N PRO A 108 -19.96 -6.79 15.86
CA PRO A 108 -19.94 -5.36 16.20
C PRO A 108 -19.82 -5.16 17.71
N MET A 109 -18.97 -4.22 18.13
CA MET A 109 -18.92 -3.66 19.49
C MET A 109 -19.58 -2.28 19.55
#